data_AF-A0A2U9PLG8-F1
#
_entry.id   AF-A0A2U9PLG8-F1
#
_cell.length_a   1.000
_cell.length_b   1.000
_cell.length_c   1.000
_cell.angle_alpha   90.00
_cell.angle_beta   90.00
_cell.angle_gamma   90.00
#
_symmetry.space_group_name_H-M   'P 1'
#
loop_
_entity.id
_entity.type
_entity.pdbx_description
1 polymer ?
#
loop_
_entity_poly.entity_id
_entity_poly.type
_entity_poly.pdbx_seq_one_letter_code
_entity_poly.pdbx_strand_id
1 'polypeptide(L)'
;MNALDHMSMHDGVAMTVEHFEPHWLGVYRFDDMTTGESWRAVYRAIQLREDRPPFDRARALIGEGELRRRELVDDEVMMGLQAELSVYGIVR
;
A
#
# COMPACT_ATOMS: atom_id res chain seq x y z
N MET A 1 -2.33 -13.66 -15.59
CA MET A 1 -2.11 -12.20 -15.50
C MET A 1 -0.61 -11.97 -15.34
N ASN A 2 -0.04 -11.02 -16.09
CA ASN A 2 1.41 -10.86 -16.21
C ASN A 2 1.88 -9.78 -15.22
N ALA A 3 3.09 -9.92 -14.67
CA ALA A 3 3.63 -8.99 -13.66
C ALA A 3 3.76 -7.53 -14.14
N LEU A 4 3.76 -7.31 -15.46
CA LEU A 4 3.82 -5.98 -16.09
C LEU A 4 2.48 -5.23 -16.05
N ASP A 5 1.36 -5.89 -15.74
CA ASP A 5 0.04 -5.23 -15.59
C ASP A 5 -0.07 -4.43 -14.28
N HIS A 6 0.96 -4.46 -13.44
CA HIS A 6 0.95 -3.92 -12.07
C HIS A 6 1.85 -2.71 -11.87
N MET A 7 2.44 -2.15 -12.94
CA MET A 7 3.34 -1.02 -12.85
C MET A 7 2.79 0.21 -13.59
N SER A 8 2.62 1.32 -12.87
CA SER A 8 2.30 2.63 -13.45
C SER A 8 3.36 3.64 -13.08
N MET A 9 3.71 4.54 -14.00
CA MET A 9 4.68 5.60 -13.77
C MET A 9 3.99 6.96 -13.89
N HIS A 10 4.15 7.80 -12.87
CA HIS A 10 3.63 9.18 -12.86
C HIS A 10 4.69 10.09 -12.26
N ASP A 11 5.05 11.16 -12.97
CA ASP A 11 5.94 12.24 -12.50
C ASP A 11 7.27 11.76 -11.88
N GLY A 12 7.89 10.72 -12.46
CA GLY A 12 9.16 10.17 -11.99
C GLY A 12 9.06 9.18 -10.84
N VAL A 13 7.84 8.82 -10.43
CA VAL A 13 7.57 7.79 -9.42
C VAL A 13 7.03 6.54 -10.11
N ALA A 14 7.69 5.41 -9.89
CA ALA A 14 7.21 4.10 -10.30
C ALA A 14 6.36 3.49 -9.18
N MET A 15 5.13 3.08 -9.48
CA MET A 15 4.26 2.36 -8.58
C MET A 15 4.21 0.89 -9.00
N THR A 16 4.35 -0.03 -8.04
CA THR A 16 4.19 -1.47 -8.23
C THR A 16 3.15 -2.01 -7.25
N VAL A 17 2.18 -2.78 -7.73
CA VAL A 17 1.26 -3.52 -6.85
C VAL A 17 1.97 -4.78 -6.33
N GLU A 18 2.30 -4.82 -5.04
CA GLU A 18 2.99 -5.97 -4.42
C GLU A 18 2.01 -7.01 -3.87
N HIS A 19 0.82 -6.57 -3.47
CA HIS A 19 -0.26 -7.45 -3.02
C HIS A 19 -1.60 -6.75 -3.20
N PHE A 20 -2.60 -7.49 -3.66
CA PHE A 20 -3.95 -6.97 -3.79
C PHE A 20 -4.97 -8.07 -3.52
N GLU A 21 -5.75 -7.85 -2.48
CA GLU A 21 -6.92 -8.66 -2.15
C GLU A 21 -8.16 -7.79 -2.38
N PRO A 22 -8.99 -8.13 -3.38
CA PRO A 22 -10.20 -7.39 -3.66
C PRO A 22 -11.06 -7.21 -2.39
N HIS A 23 -11.56 -5.99 -2.18
CA HIS A 23 -12.50 -5.65 -1.09
C HIS A 23 -11.96 -5.55 0.34
N TRP A 24 -10.64 -5.62 0.59
CA TRP A 24 -10.14 -5.25 1.93
C TRP A 24 -8.68 -4.80 2.04
N LEU A 25 -7.78 -5.11 1.10
CA LEU A 25 -6.36 -4.79 1.27
C LEU A 25 -5.60 -4.63 -0.05
N GLY A 26 -4.85 -3.55 -0.19
CA GLY A 26 -3.85 -3.34 -1.24
C GLY A 26 -2.53 -2.87 -0.64
N VAL A 27 -1.43 -3.41 -1.13
CA VAL A 27 -0.06 -2.97 -0.81
C VAL A 27 0.64 -2.56 -2.09
N TYR A 28 1.04 -1.31 -2.12
CA TYR A 28 1.69 -0.67 -3.26
C TYR A 28 3.08 -0.23 -2.84
N ARG A 29 4.08 -0.54 -3.66
CA ARG A 29 5.42 0.01 -3.53
C ARG A 29 5.56 1.19 -4.48
N PHE A 30 6.18 2.25 -4.00
CA PHE A 30 6.56 3.40 -4.80
C PHE A 30 8.06 3.59 -4.71
N ASP A 31 8.68 3.86 -5.85
CA ASP A 31 10.08 4.21 -5.98
C ASP A 31 10.19 5.54 -6.72
N ASP A 32 10.70 6.56 -6.04
CA ASP A 32 11.02 7.85 -6.64
C ASP A 32 12.38 7.74 -7.32
N MET A 33 12.37 7.82 -8.65
CA MET A 33 13.57 7.67 -9.47
C MET A 33 14.49 8.89 -9.41
N THR A 34 13.99 10.03 -8.89
CA THR A 34 14.72 11.29 -8.76
C THR A 34 15.47 11.35 -7.44
N THR A 35 14.79 11.07 -6.32
CA THR A 35 15.38 11.11 -4.98
C THR A 35 16.01 9.78 -4.57
N GLY A 36 15.63 8.69 -5.25
CA GLY A 36 16.01 7.34 -4.88
C GLY A 36 15.32 6.86 -3.62
N GLU A 37 14.28 7.54 -3.13
CA GLU A 37 13.47 7.10 -2.00
C GLU A 37 12.47 6.01 -2.42
N SER A 38 12.18 5.11 -1.47
CA SER A 38 11.16 4.07 -1.66
C SER A 38 10.23 4.02 -0.45
N TRP A 39 8.94 3.85 -0.71
CA TRP A 39 7.93 3.70 0.34
C TRP A 39 6.86 2.68 -0.06
N ARG A 40 6.14 2.17 0.94
CA ARG A 40 4.95 1.35 0.74
C ARG A 40 3.71 2.09 1.19
N ALA A 41 2.68 2.08 0.37
CA ALA A 41 1.34 2.50 0.77
C ALA A 41 0.48 1.26 0.98
N VAL A 42 -0.16 1.19 2.14
CA VAL A 42 -1.11 0.12 2.49
C VAL A 42 -2.48 0.74 2.58
N TYR A 43 -3.32 0.34 1.65
CA TYR A 43 -4.72 0.73 1.54
C TYR A 43 -5.58 -0.40 2.08
N ARG A 44 -6.48 -0.12 3.02
CA ARG A 44 -7.28 -1.17 3.65
C ARG A 44 -8.65 -0.70 4.09
N ALA A 45 -9.59 -1.64 4.17
CA ALA A 45 -10.86 -1.42 4.85
C ALA A 45 -10.59 -1.05 6.32
N ILE A 46 -11.28 -0.04 6.86
CA ILE A 46 -11.06 0.45 8.23
C ILE A 46 -11.31 -0.63 9.32
N GLN A 47 -12.12 -1.63 9.00
CA GLN A 47 -12.42 -2.77 9.89
C GLN A 47 -11.24 -3.75 9.97
N LEU A 48 -10.37 -3.78 8.94
CA LEU A 48 -9.18 -4.61 8.93
C LEU A 48 -8.08 -3.95 9.77
N ARG A 49 -7.92 -4.44 10.99
CA ARG A 49 -6.86 -4.00 11.90
C ARG A 49 -5.55 -4.73 11.59
N GLU A 50 -4.44 -4.08 11.88
CA GLU A 50 -3.09 -4.59 11.59
C GLU A 50 -2.73 -5.85 12.40
N ASP A 51 -3.46 -6.16 13.47
CA ASP A 51 -3.27 -7.35 14.32
C ASP A 51 -4.02 -8.59 13.82
N ARG A 52 -4.79 -8.46 12.73
CA ARG A 52 -5.61 -9.56 12.20
C ARG A 52 -4.84 -10.40 11.18
N PRO A 53 -5.11 -11.72 11.10
CA PRO A 53 -4.42 -12.61 10.15
C PRO A 53 -4.43 -12.15 8.68
N PRO A 54 -5.52 -11.57 8.14
CA PRO A 54 -5.51 -11.08 6.75
C PRO A 54 -4.49 -9.96 6.50
N PHE A 55 -4.00 -9.29 7.55
CA PHE A 55 -2.97 -8.26 7.44
C PHE A 55 -1.53 -8.82 7.46
N ASP A 56 -1.34 -10.12 7.74
CA ASP A 56 -0.01 -10.71 7.93
C ASP A 56 0.88 -10.54 6.68
N ARG A 57 0.30 -10.63 5.48
CA ARG A 57 1.04 -10.42 4.24
C ARG A 57 1.51 -8.97 4.10
N ALA A 58 0.65 -8.00 4.40
CA ALA A 58 1.05 -6.59 4.43
C ALA A 58 2.11 -6.32 5.49
N ARG A 59 1.97 -6.90 6.69
CA ARG A 59 2.98 -6.79 7.75
C ARG A 59 4.34 -7.31 7.31
N ALA A 60 4.38 -8.47 6.66
CA ALA A 60 5.61 -9.04 6.12
C ALA A 60 6.25 -8.16 5.02
N LEU A 61 5.44 -7.51 4.19
CA LEU A 61 5.92 -6.57 3.17
C LEU A 61 6.40 -5.25 3.76
N ILE A 62 5.72 -4.70 4.75
CA ILE A 62 6.16 -3.50 5.48
C ILE A 62 7.51 -3.77 6.16
N GLY A 63 7.67 -4.92 6.80
CA GLY A 63 8.87 -5.29 7.52
C GLY A 63 9.16 -4.31 8.67
N GLU A 64 10.36 -3.74 8.68
CA GLU A 64 10.81 -2.73 9.65
C GLU A 64 10.48 -1.29 9.22
N GLY A 65 9.63 -1.11 8.21
CA GLY A 65 9.30 0.21 7.67
C GLY A 65 8.66 1.14 8.70
N GLU A 66 9.13 2.38 8.76
CA GLU A 66 8.62 3.40 9.67
C GLU A 66 7.32 4.01 9.11
N LEU A 67 6.25 4.05 9.92
CA LEU A 67 5.00 4.72 9.56
C LEU A 67 5.22 6.23 9.47
N ARG A 68 5.15 6.78 8.25
CA ARG A 68 5.31 8.21 7.98
C ARG A 68 3.98 8.96 8.01
N ARG A 69 2.91 8.33 7.51
CA ARG A 69 1.58 8.96 7.38
C ARG A 69 0.50 7.92 7.56
N ARG A 70 -0.61 8.34 8.16
CA ARG A 70 -1.87 7.59 8.21
C ARG A 70 -3.03 8.54 8.02
N GLU A 71 -3.97 8.18 7.17
CA GLU A 71 -5.18 8.97 6.92
C GLU A 71 -6.37 8.09 6.56
N LEU A 72 -7.57 8.64 6.78
CA LEU A 72 -8.80 8.05 6.30
C LEU A 72 -9.13 8.65 4.94
N VAL A 73 -9.54 7.79 4.01
CA VAL A 73 -9.89 8.18 2.65
C VAL A 73 -11.26 7.61 2.30
N ASP A 74 -12.03 8.37 1.53
CA ASP A 74 -13.28 7.87 0.98
C ASP A 74 -12.97 6.82 -0.08
N ASP A 75 -13.68 5.70 -0.03
CA ASP A 75 -13.38 4.54 -0.85
C ASP A 75 -14.64 3.95 -1.49
N GLU A 76 -14.80 4.29 -2.77
CA GLU A 76 -15.88 3.77 -3.62
C GLU A 76 -15.63 2.31 -4.05
N VAL A 77 -14.39 1.83 -3.96
CA VAL A 77 -13.98 0.46 -4.31
C VAL A 77 -14.31 -0.53 -3.18
N MET A 78 -14.26 -0.11 -1.92
CA MET A 78 -14.60 -0.91 -0.73
C MET A 78 -16.08 -0.81 -0.34
N MET A 79 -16.98 -0.92 -1.31
CA MET A 79 -18.44 -0.94 -1.11
C MET A 79 -18.98 0.29 -0.34
N GLY A 80 -18.38 1.49 -0.54
CA GLY A 80 -18.90 2.76 -0.03
C GLY A 80 -18.60 3.05 1.44
N LEU A 81 -17.50 2.50 1.96
CA LEU A 81 -17.03 2.74 3.33
C LEU A 81 -15.74 3.58 3.33
N GLN A 82 -15.35 4.10 4.49
CA GLN A 82 -14.04 4.72 4.66
C GLN A 82 -12.94 3.64 4.67
N ALA A 83 -11.84 3.92 3.98
CA ALA A 83 -10.62 3.13 4.04
C ALA A 83 -9.54 3.88 4.82
N GLU A 84 -8.54 3.14 5.28
CA GLU A 84 -7.32 3.73 5.83
C GLU A 84 -6.18 3.56 4.81
N LEU A 85 -5.45 4.65 4.60
CA LEU A 85 -4.19 4.68 3.87
C LEU A 85 -3.05 4.93 4.86
N SER A 86 -2.17 3.95 5.00
CA SER A 86 -0.94 4.06 5.79
C SER A 86 0.28 4.02 4.87
N VAL A 87 1.23 4.95 5.05
CA VAL A 87 2.47 5.05 4.26
C VAL A 87 3.67 4.76 5.13
N TYR A 88 4.51 3.83 4.69
CA TYR A 88 5.70 3.36 5.39
C TYR A 88 6.95 3.64 4.57
N GLY A 89 7.95 4.30 5.15
CA GLY A 89 9.27 4.42 4.54
C GLY A 89 10.01 3.08 4.57
N ILE A 90 10.67 2.71 3.48
CA ILE A 90 11.50 1.50 3.46
C ILE A 90 12.88 1.84 4.05
N VAL A 91 13.29 1.15 5.11
CA VAL A 91 14.66 1.18 5.61
C VAL A 91 15.50 0.24 4.74
N ARG A 92 16.60 0.75 4.18
CA ARG A 92 17.54 -0.03 3.37
C ARG A 92 18.59 -0.73 4.22
#